data_AF-A0A0A0JA74-F1
#
_entry.id   AF-A0A0A0JA74-F1
#
_cell.length_a   1.000
_cell.length_b   1.000
_cell.length_c   1.000
_cell.angle_alpha   90.00
_cell.angle_beta   90.00
_cell.angle_gamma   90.00
#
_symmetry.space_group_name_H-M   'P 1'
#
loop_
_entity.id
_entity.type
_entity.pdbx_description
1 polymer ?
#
loop_
_entity_poly.entity_id
_entity_poly.type
_entity_poly.pdbx_seq_one_letter_code
_entity_poly.pdbx_strand_id
1 'polypeptide(L)'
;MSERDVPSQAHPSHDRGLEFDVATLLDRRRALGLLGGAGLMALAGCTSDGGDGGGATTNAPPGTPSTSASGTPTGTVTASASGATAEVPDETGGPFPGNGTNGANVLDDSGIIRSDITRSIGTSTTKAEGVALTVNLTVTDSAKGYAAMEGAAVYVWQCDREGRYSMYSDGVEDENYLRGVQPTNATGTATFRTIFPAAYPGRWPHIHFQVFRSTSEATSSGEIVKTSQLALPDAVCRAVYATPGYEQSATVHAETTLTSDNVFGDDGGIHQLATVTGDATSGYIANLTIGV
;
A
#
# COMPACT_ATOMS: atom_id res chain seq x y z
N MET A 1 -19.76 -67.23 2.17
CA MET A 1 -18.66 -66.80 3.06
C MET A 1 -18.47 -65.32 2.83
N SER A 2 -18.82 -64.55 3.85
CA SER A 2 -18.86 -63.11 4.08
C SER A 2 -18.38 -62.14 3.00
N GLU A 3 -19.32 -61.29 2.59
CA GLU A 3 -19.13 -59.89 2.24
C GLU A 3 -18.35 -59.15 3.34
N ARG A 4 -17.40 -58.30 2.93
CA ARG A 4 -16.84 -57.25 3.77
C ARG A 4 -16.95 -55.93 3.03
N ASP A 5 -17.78 -55.10 3.62
CA ASP A 5 -18.12 -53.70 3.33
C ASP A 5 -17.08 -52.77 3.99
N VAL A 6 -17.29 -51.45 3.82
CA VAL A 6 -16.73 -50.27 4.56
C VAL A 6 -15.56 -49.52 3.85
N PRO A 7 -15.54 -48.16 3.77
CA PRO A 7 -16.53 -47.22 3.23
C PRO A 7 -15.87 -46.06 2.40
N SER A 8 -16.69 -45.26 1.71
CA SER A 8 -16.32 -43.96 1.15
C SER A 8 -16.14 -42.91 2.25
N GLN A 9 -15.02 -42.17 2.29
CA GLN A 9 -14.89 -40.98 3.14
C GLN A 9 -15.36 -39.73 2.40
N ALA A 10 -16.40 -39.14 2.97
CA ALA A 10 -17.05 -37.90 2.57
C ALA A 10 -16.21 -36.66 2.94
N HIS A 11 -16.37 -35.62 2.11
CA HIS A 11 -15.90 -34.25 2.33
C HIS A 11 -16.43 -33.64 3.64
N PRO A 12 -15.65 -32.80 4.34
CA PRO A 12 -16.17 -32.02 5.45
C PRO A 12 -17.08 -30.89 4.94
N SER A 13 -18.26 -30.87 5.55
CA SER A 13 -19.39 -29.96 5.43
C SER A 13 -19.06 -28.49 5.72
N HIS A 14 -19.41 -27.61 4.78
CA HIS A 14 -19.73 -26.21 5.04
C HIS A 14 -21.24 -26.03 4.94
N ASP A 15 -21.93 -26.10 6.07
CA ASP A 15 -23.28 -25.55 6.23
C ASP A 15 -23.48 -25.27 7.72
N ARG A 16 -23.13 -24.04 8.14
CA ARG A 16 -23.66 -23.47 9.38
C ARG A 16 -24.69 -22.45 8.94
N GLY A 17 -25.96 -22.84 9.01
CA GLY A 17 -27.08 -22.17 8.37
C GLY A 17 -27.40 -20.77 8.88
N LEU A 18 -28.47 -20.21 8.29
CA LEU A 18 -28.99 -18.84 8.43
C LEU A 18 -29.15 -18.31 9.86
N GLU A 19 -29.27 -19.19 10.86
CA GLU A 19 -29.31 -18.81 12.28
C GLU A 19 -28.00 -18.18 12.78
N PHE A 20 -26.85 -18.60 12.22
CA PHE A 20 -25.56 -18.00 12.53
C PHE A 20 -25.40 -16.62 11.88
N ASP A 21 -25.97 -16.44 10.69
CA ASP A 21 -25.96 -15.17 9.96
C ASP A 21 -26.87 -14.11 10.60
N VAL A 22 -28.01 -14.52 11.16
CA VAL A 22 -28.93 -13.60 11.87
C VAL A 22 -28.34 -13.12 13.20
N ALA A 23 -27.65 -14.00 13.94
CA ALA A 23 -26.96 -13.60 15.17
C ALA A 23 -25.84 -12.58 14.89
N THR A 24 -25.09 -12.79 13.80
CA THR A 24 -23.99 -11.91 13.38
C THR A 24 -24.49 -10.53 12.92
N LEU A 25 -25.67 -10.45 12.29
CA LEU A 25 -26.28 -9.19 11.84
C LEU A 25 -26.92 -8.37 12.98
N LEU A 26 -27.41 -9.02 14.03
CA LEU A 26 -27.98 -8.33 15.20
C LEU A 26 -26.91 -7.69 16.09
N ASP A 27 -25.70 -8.25 16.14
CA ASP A 27 -24.59 -7.69 16.92
C ASP A 27 -24.06 -6.38 16.30
N ARG A 28 -23.99 -6.32 14.97
CA ARG A 28 -23.58 -5.10 14.23
C ARG A 28 -24.54 -3.94 14.41
N ARG A 29 -25.84 -4.20 14.62
CA ARG A 29 -26.86 -3.15 14.83
C ARG A 29 -26.84 -2.53 16.22
N ARG A 30 -26.16 -3.15 17.20
CA ARG A 30 -25.99 -2.59 18.56
C ARG A 30 -24.74 -1.72 18.71
N ALA A 31 -23.77 -1.85 17.80
CA ALA A 31 -22.54 -1.05 17.81
C ALA A 31 -22.71 0.39 17.26
N LEU A 32 -23.81 0.71 16.57
CA LEU A 32 -24.08 2.04 16.01
C LEU A 32 -25.00 2.93 16.87
N GLY A 33 -25.24 2.57 18.13
CA GLY A 33 -26.19 3.26 19.02
C GLY A 33 -25.59 4.19 20.09
N LEU A 34 -24.28 4.28 20.24
CA LEU A 34 -23.64 5.11 21.27
C LEU A 34 -22.54 5.96 20.65
N LEU A 35 -22.87 7.21 20.32
CA LEU A 35 -21.98 8.39 20.30
C LEU A 35 -22.83 9.64 19.97
N GLY A 36 -23.78 9.92 20.86
CA GLY A 36 -24.51 11.20 20.88
C GLY A 36 -24.53 11.71 22.32
N GLY A 37 -23.72 12.72 22.64
CA GLY A 37 -23.77 13.36 23.96
C GLY A 37 -22.55 14.19 24.37
N ALA A 38 -22.63 15.49 24.08
CA ALA A 38 -22.26 16.65 24.89
C ALA A 38 -20.97 16.71 25.74
N GLY A 39 -20.26 17.84 25.63
CA GLY A 39 -19.26 18.26 26.62
C GLY A 39 -18.62 19.63 26.36
N LEU A 40 -19.39 20.71 26.53
CA LEU A 40 -18.92 22.10 26.59
C LEU A 40 -18.19 22.34 27.92
N MET A 41 -16.96 22.88 27.91
CA MET A 41 -16.39 23.58 29.08
C MET A 41 -15.46 24.72 28.66
N ALA A 42 -15.75 25.90 29.19
CA ALA A 42 -14.96 27.12 29.12
C ALA A 42 -14.64 27.60 30.55
N LEU A 43 -13.46 28.22 30.74
CA LEU A 43 -13.00 29.20 31.75
C LEU A 43 -11.50 28.97 32.01
N ALA A 44 -10.62 29.90 32.40
CA ALA A 44 -10.42 31.35 32.32
C ALA A 44 -9.27 31.68 33.30
N GLY A 45 -8.36 32.61 32.94
CA GLY A 45 -7.53 33.42 33.88
C GLY A 45 -6.27 32.73 34.46
N CYS A 46 -5.15 33.40 34.76
CA CYS A 46 -4.82 34.83 34.82
C CYS A 46 -3.29 35.04 34.70
N THR A 47 -2.94 36.12 34.00
CA THR A 47 -1.82 37.08 34.10
C THR A 47 -0.71 36.91 35.17
N SER A 48 0.53 37.23 34.80
CA SER A 48 1.33 38.27 35.46
C SER A 48 2.38 38.88 34.52
N ASP A 49 2.55 40.18 34.70
CA ASP A 49 3.16 41.22 33.88
C ASP A 49 4.67 41.44 34.19
N GLY A 50 5.38 42.10 33.26
CA GLY A 50 6.43 43.05 33.63
C GLY A 50 7.80 42.87 32.98
N GLY A 51 8.21 43.86 32.18
CA GLY A 51 9.64 44.14 31.96
C GLY A 51 10.02 44.71 30.58
N ASP A 52 9.88 46.03 30.44
CA ASP A 52 10.21 46.87 29.28
C ASP A 52 11.73 47.00 28.98
N GLY A 53 12.07 47.44 27.77
CA GLY A 53 13.23 48.35 27.57
C GLY A 53 14.35 47.98 26.57
N GLY A 54 14.15 48.32 25.29
CA GLY A 54 15.05 49.11 24.43
C GLY A 54 16.53 48.74 24.19
N GLY A 55 16.93 48.72 22.90
CA GLY A 55 18.35 48.86 22.51
C GLY A 55 18.65 48.54 21.04
N ALA A 56 19.24 49.49 20.32
CA ALA A 56 19.33 49.55 18.86
C ALA A 56 20.48 48.74 18.19
N THR A 57 20.22 48.36 16.93
CA THR A 57 21.07 48.23 15.73
C THR A 57 22.60 48.06 15.83
N THR A 58 23.14 47.07 15.11
CA THR A 58 24.36 47.21 14.27
C THR A 58 24.35 46.24 13.08
N ASN A 59 24.87 46.72 11.94
CA ASN A 59 24.92 46.13 10.61
C ASN A 59 26.16 45.23 10.36
N ALA A 60 25.97 44.19 9.53
CA ALA A 60 26.86 43.59 8.49
C ALA A 60 28.19 42.87 8.89
N PRO A 61 28.79 41.99 8.03
CA PRO A 61 28.41 41.50 6.67
C PRO A 61 28.41 39.93 6.52
N PRO A 62 28.05 39.36 5.34
CA PRO A 62 28.06 37.91 5.10
C PRO A 62 29.42 37.41 4.58
N GLY A 63 29.82 36.21 5.03
CA GLY A 63 31.01 35.51 4.54
C GLY A 63 30.64 34.31 3.66
N THR A 64 31.01 34.37 2.39
CA THR A 64 31.08 33.23 1.45
C THR A 64 32.45 32.54 1.62
N PRO A 65 32.52 31.20 1.47
CA PRO A 65 33.26 30.65 0.33
C PRO A 65 32.52 29.44 -0.29
N SER A 66 32.38 29.41 -1.62
CA SER A 66 33.31 28.82 -2.60
C SER A 66 33.20 27.30 -2.74
N THR A 67 32.78 26.95 -3.95
CA THR A 67 32.70 25.65 -4.59
C THR A 67 33.93 24.76 -4.40
N SER A 68 33.69 23.48 -4.15
CA SER A 68 34.60 22.40 -4.57
C SER A 68 33.75 21.21 -5.00
N ALA A 69 33.79 20.96 -6.31
CA ALA A 69 33.27 19.76 -6.93
C ALA A 69 34.10 18.56 -6.48
N SER A 70 33.44 17.51 -6.01
CA SER A 70 34.04 16.18 -5.87
C SER A 70 33.05 15.18 -6.44
N GLY A 71 33.49 14.43 -7.44
CA GLY A 71 32.66 13.53 -8.23
C GLY A 71 32.04 12.42 -7.39
N THR A 72 30.73 12.25 -7.52
CA THR A 72 30.01 11.12 -6.95
C THR A 72 30.27 9.88 -7.81
N PRO A 73 30.73 8.76 -7.24
CA PRO A 73 30.86 7.51 -7.98
C PRO A 73 29.45 6.99 -8.32
N THR A 74 29.26 6.61 -9.58
CA THR A 74 28.14 5.78 -10.04
C THR A 74 28.29 4.38 -9.43
N GLY A 75 27.89 4.23 -8.17
CA GLY A 75 27.67 2.95 -7.55
C GLY A 75 26.21 2.58 -7.69
N THR A 76 25.91 1.56 -8.48
CA THR A 76 24.61 0.87 -8.41
C THR A 76 24.46 0.37 -6.97
N VAL A 77 23.63 1.03 -6.18
CA VAL A 77 23.32 0.60 -4.83
C VAL A 77 22.34 -0.57 -4.96
N THR A 78 22.86 -1.78 -5.10
CA THR A 78 22.07 -2.97 -4.83
C THR A 78 21.91 -3.03 -3.32
N ALA A 79 20.81 -2.48 -2.82
CA ALA A 79 20.40 -2.68 -1.44
C ALA A 79 20.25 -4.19 -1.21
N SER A 80 21.13 -4.77 -0.41
CA SER A 80 20.93 -6.13 0.09
C SER A 80 19.66 -6.11 0.93
N ALA A 81 18.67 -6.92 0.52
CA ALA A 81 17.45 -7.10 1.29
C ALA A 81 17.84 -7.53 2.71
N SER A 82 17.37 -6.79 3.71
CA SER A 82 17.18 -7.37 5.03
C SER A 82 16.33 -8.62 4.82
N GLY A 83 16.89 -9.79 5.09
CA GLY A 83 16.16 -11.05 4.95
C GLY A 83 14.88 -10.97 5.77
N ALA A 84 13.76 -11.38 5.18
CA ALA A 84 12.53 -11.53 5.96
C ALA A 84 12.80 -12.54 7.08
N THR A 85 12.34 -12.22 8.28
CA THR A 85 12.39 -13.12 9.46
C THR A 85 11.00 -13.57 9.89
N ALA A 86 9.97 -13.15 9.16
CA ALA A 86 8.57 -13.46 9.40
C ALA A 86 7.82 -13.41 8.05
N GLU A 87 6.71 -14.12 7.97
CA GLU A 87 5.76 -13.93 6.87
C GLU A 87 5.11 -12.55 6.96
N VAL A 88 4.73 -12.00 5.81
CA VAL A 88 3.84 -10.83 5.78
C VAL A 88 2.42 -11.27 6.19
N PRO A 89 1.71 -10.46 7.01
CA PRO A 89 0.30 -10.71 7.32
C PRO A 89 -0.57 -10.80 6.06
N ASP A 90 -1.54 -11.71 6.08
CA ASP A 90 -2.60 -11.74 5.08
C ASP A 90 -3.57 -10.57 5.29
N GLU A 91 -3.84 -9.83 4.22
CA GLU A 91 -4.81 -8.74 4.24
C GLU A 91 -5.92 -8.94 3.22
N THR A 92 -6.97 -8.14 3.38
CA THR A 92 -8.00 -8.00 2.35
C THR A 92 -7.42 -7.45 1.04
N GLY A 93 -7.86 -8.00 -0.09
CA GLY A 93 -7.70 -7.38 -1.40
C GLY A 93 -8.55 -6.10 -1.59
N GLY A 94 -9.39 -5.78 -0.61
CA GLY A 94 -10.30 -4.66 -0.67
C GLY A 94 -11.35 -4.81 -1.79
N PRO A 95 -12.14 -3.75 -2.02
CA PRO A 95 -13.21 -3.79 -3.01
C PRO A 95 -12.71 -3.64 -4.46
N PHE A 96 -11.45 -3.25 -4.71
CA PHE A 96 -10.96 -2.83 -6.04
C PHE A 96 -9.81 -3.67 -6.66
N PRO A 97 -9.80 -5.01 -6.54
CA PRO A 97 -8.64 -5.80 -6.92
C PRO A 97 -8.43 -5.90 -8.43
N GLY A 98 -9.45 -5.77 -9.27
CA GLY A 98 -9.31 -5.91 -10.73
C GLY A 98 -8.90 -7.33 -11.17
N ASN A 99 -9.21 -8.34 -10.37
CA ASN A 99 -8.87 -9.76 -10.62
C ASN A 99 -10.12 -10.64 -10.83
N GLY A 100 -11.28 -10.04 -11.11
CA GLY A 100 -12.55 -10.73 -11.32
C GLY A 100 -13.39 -10.98 -10.06
N THR A 101 -12.80 -10.95 -8.86
CA THR A 101 -13.55 -11.23 -7.60
C THR A 101 -14.67 -10.22 -7.32
N ASN A 102 -14.50 -8.98 -7.77
CA ASN A 102 -15.49 -7.90 -7.63
C ASN A 102 -15.93 -7.35 -9.00
N GLY A 103 -16.16 -8.23 -9.97
CA GLY A 103 -16.69 -7.88 -11.29
C GLY A 103 -15.63 -7.51 -12.33
N ALA A 104 -14.82 -6.49 -12.07
CA ALA A 104 -13.78 -6.06 -13.02
C ALA A 104 -12.55 -6.99 -13.00
N ASN A 105 -12.01 -7.31 -14.17
CA ASN A 105 -10.82 -8.15 -14.34
C ASN A 105 -9.88 -7.57 -15.41
N VAL A 106 -8.64 -7.26 -15.03
CA VAL A 106 -7.56 -6.80 -15.93
C VAL A 106 -6.46 -7.85 -16.09
N LEU A 107 -6.50 -8.95 -15.32
CA LEU A 107 -5.44 -9.96 -15.33
C LEU A 107 -5.38 -10.77 -16.63
N ASP A 108 -6.48 -10.80 -17.38
CA ASP A 108 -6.56 -11.46 -18.68
C ASP A 108 -6.23 -10.50 -19.84
N ASP A 109 -6.01 -9.21 -19.57
CA ASP A 109 -5.77 -8.19 -20.59
C ASP A 109 -4.35 -8.27 -21.15
N SER A 110 -4.25 -8.18 -22.48
CA SER A 110 -2.96 -8.06 -23.16
C SER A 110 -2.23 -6.80 -22.71
N GLY A 111 -1.03 -7.00 -22.16
CA GLY A 111 -0.18 -5.92 -21.65
C GLY A 111 -0.18 -5.78 -20.12
N ILE A 112 -0.95 -6.57 -19.38
CA ILE A 112 -0.95 -6.51 -17.90
C ILE A 112 0.39 -6.91 -17.28
N ILE A 113 1.16 -7.77 -17.93
CA ILE A 113 2.54 -8.10 -17.53
C ILE A 113 3.46 -6.94 -17.94
N ARG A 114 3.70 -6.00 -17.02
CA ARG A 114 4.44 -4.75 -17.28
C ARG A 114 5.01 -4.15 -16.00
N SER A 115 6.14 -3.46 -16.13
CA SER A 115 6.79 -2.76 -15.00
C SER A 115 6.30 -1.32 -14.84
N ASP A 116 6.08 -0.58 -15.94
CA ASP A 116 5.44 0.73 -15.89
C ASP A 116 3.92 0.57 -15.86
N ILE A 117 3.33 0.91 -14.72
CA ILE A 117 1.89 0.84 -14.51
C ILE A 117 1.24 2.23 -14.59
N THR A 118 1.97 3.31 -14.89
CA THR A 118 1.42 4.67 -14.85
C THR A 118 0.40 4.99 -15.95
N ARG A 119 0.28 4.17 -16.99
CA ARG A 119 -0.63 4.38 -18.12
C ARG A 119 -1.69 3.29 -18.22
N SER A 120 -2.81 3.59 -18.84
CA SER A 120 -3.75 2.54 -19.26
C SER A 120 -3.16 1.68 -20.39
N ILE A 121 -3.66 0.46 -20.53
CA ILE A 121 -3.40 -0.47 -21.64
C ILE A 121 -4.65 -0.59 -22.51
N GLY A 122 -4.48 -1.14 -23.71
CA GLY A 122 -5.56 -1.26 -24.70
C GLY A 122 -5.71 0.02 -25.50
N THR A 123 -6.93 0.57 -25.55
CA THR A 123 -7.27 1.74 -26.39
C THR A 123 -7.03 3.07 -25.70
N SER A 124 -7.09 3.11 -24.37
CA SER A 124 -6.80 4.33 -23.61
C SER A 124 -5.30 4.62 -23.54
N THR A 125 -4.95 5.90 -23.66
CA THR A 125 -3.57 6.39 -23.48
C THR A 125 -3.41 7.22 -22.20
N THR A 126 -4.46 7.27 -21.38
CA THR A 126 -4.50 8.04 -20.13
C THR A 126 -3.35 7.63 -19.22
N LYS A 127 -2.72 8.63 -18.61
CA LYS A 127 -1.63 8.46 -17.65
C LYS A 127 -2.05 9.03 -16.31
N ALA A 128 -1.92 8.24 -15.26
CA ALA A 128 -2.08 8.74 -13.91
C ALA A 128 -0.98 9.76 -13.57
N GLU A 129 -1.38 10.91 -13.05
CA GLU A 129 -0.48 11.96 -12.58
C GLU A 129 -0.14 11.76 -11.11
N GLY A 130 1.09 12.08 -10.71
CA GLY A 130 1.53 12.02 -9.31
C GLY A 130 3.05 12.03 -9.19
N VAL A 131 3.53 12.07 -7.95
CA VAL A 131 4.96 11.97 -7.65
C VAL A 131 5.46 10.59 -8.05
N ALA A 132 6.57 10.52 -8.78
CA ALA A 132 7.11 9.24 -9.26
C ALA A 132 7.53 8.33 -8.08
N LEU A 133 7.16 7.05 -8.18
CA LEU A 133 7.51 6.03 -7.20
C LEU A 133 7.96 4.77 -7.93
N THR A 134 9.12 4.23 -7.56
CA THR A 134 9.52 2.86 -7.90
C THR A 134 9.24 1.96 -6.71
N VAL A 135 8.58 0.83 -6.93
CA VAL A 135 8.27 -0.15 -5.89
C VAL A 135 9.00 -1.44 -6.20
N ASN A 136 9.82 -1.91 -5.26
CA ASN A 136 10.51 -3.18 -5.32
C ASN A 136 9.94 -4.12 -4.25
N LEU A 137 9.36 -5.23 -4.71
CA LEU A 137 8.77 -6.25 -3.86
C LEU A 137 9.62 -7.52 -3.97
N THR A 138 10.33 -7.87 -2.91
CA THR A 138 11.21 -9.05 -2.87
C THR A 138 10.50 -10.21 -2.19
N VAL A 139 10.12 -11.23 -2.97
CA VAL A 139 9.36 -12.39 -2.50
C VAL A 139 10.31 -13.49 -2.03
N THR A 140 10.05 -14.03 -0.85
CA THR A 140 10.85 -15.06 -0.18
C THR A 140 9.97 -16.17 0.37
N ASP A 141 10.43 -17.42 0.27
CA ASP A 141 9.71 -18.63 0.67
C ASP A 141 10.05 -18.99 2.12
N SER A 142 9.11 -18.77 3.04
CA SER A 142 9.29 -19.04 4.48
C SER A 142 9.57 -20.52 4.78
N ALA A 143 8.97 -21.43 4.01
CA ALA A 143 9.18 -22.88 4.14
C ALA A 143 10.57 -23.33 3.65
N LYS A 144 11.27 -22.49 2.88
CA LYS A 144 12.64 -22.72 2.41
C LYS A 144 13.66 -21.78 3.07
N GLY A 145 13.40 -21.36 4.30
CA GLY A 145 14.32 -20.50 5.06
C GLY A 145 14.44 -19.10 4.46
N TYR A 146 13.34 -18.56 3.93
CA TYR A 146 13.25 -17.27 3.25
C TYR A 146 14.17 -17.15 2.02
N ALA A 147 14.35 -18.26 1.29
CA ALA A 147 15.02 -18.24 0.00
C ALA A 147 14.24 -17.38 -1.00
N ALA A 148 14.97 -16.61 -1.82
CA ALA A 148 14.36 -15.80 -2.88
C ALA A 148 13.57 -16.67 -3.86
N MET A 149 12.37 -16.23 -4.23
CA MET A 149 11.50 -16.91 -5.18
C MET A 149 11.68 -16.29 -6.57
N GLU A 150 12.54 -16.86 -7.42
CA GLU A 150 12.66 -16.45 -8.83
C GLU A 150 11.46 -16.95 -9.65
N GLY A 151 10.92 -16.12 -10.53
CA GLY A 151 9.83 -16.47 -11.45
C GLY A 151 8.42 -16.46 -10.84
N ALA A 152 8.28 -16.27 -9.52
CA ALA A 152 7.01 -15.93 -8.89
C ALA A 152 6.45 -14.64 -9.50
N ALA A 153 5.13 -14.49 -9.60
CA ALA A 153 4.53 -13.26 -10.10
C ALA A 153 3.95 -12.43 -8.96
N VAL A 154 4.15 -11.12 -9.06
CA VAL A 154 3.51 -10.16 -8.16
C VAL A 154 2.56 -9.32 -8.98
N TYR A 155 1.30 -9.26 -8.56
CA TYR A 155 0.30 -8.33 -9.08
C TYR A 155 0.18 -7.16 -8.11
N VAL A 156 0.16 -5.93 -8.62
CA VAL A 156 0.04 -4.69 -7.83
C VAL A 156 -1.14 -3.87 -8.33
N TRP A 157 -1.89 -3.28 -7.39
CA TRP A 157 -2.86 -2.23 -7.67
C TRP A 157 -2.90 -1.17 -6.56
N GLN A 158 -3.28 0.06 -6.92
CA GLN A 158 -3.41 1.19 -5.99
C GLN A 158 -4.39 2.23 -6.53
N CYS A 159 -4.71 3.23 -5.71
CA CYS A 159 -5.40 4.44 -6.14
C CYS A 159 -4.45 5.43 -6.86
N ASP A 160 -5.05 6.37 -7.60
CA ASP A 160 -4.37 7.55 -8.13
C ASP A 160 -4.14 8.63 -7.06
N ARG A 161 -3.57 9.78 -7.45
CA ARG A 161 -3.30 10.90 -6.53
C ARG A 161 -4.57 11.57 -5.97
N GLU A 162 -5.73 11.30 -6.55
CA GLU A 162 -7.05 11.78 -6.11
C GLU A 162 -7.79 10.74 -5.26
N GLY A 163 -7.19 9.56 -5.03
CA GLY A 163 -7.80 8.48 -4.25
C GLY A 163 -8.77 7.61 -5.04
N ARG A 164 -8.80 7.71 -6.37
CA ARG A 164 -9.66 6.91 -7.24
C ARG A 164 -8.97 5.62 -7.66
N TYR A 165 -9.72 4.54 -7.74
CA TYR A 165 -9.27 3.28 -8.30
C TYR A 165 -9.76 3.15 -9.74
N SER A 166 -8.81 3.04 -10.67
CA SER A 166 -9.10 2.72 -12.08
C SER A 166 -9.98 1.47 -12.16
N MET A 167 -10.90 1.43 -13.11
CA MET A 167 -11.94 0.39 -13.30
C MET A 167 -13.13 0.44 -12.34
N TYR A 168 -13.13 1.30 -11.32
CA TYR A 168 -14.13 1.25 -10.25
C TYR A 168 -14.70 2.60 -9.84
N SER A 169 -13.86 3.63 -9.72
CA SER A 169 -14.28 4.94 -9.24
C SER A 169 -14.87 5.79 -10.35
N ASP A 170 -15.85 6.62 -10.00
CA ASP A 170 -16.49 7.58 -10.90
C ASP A 170 -15.47 8.44 -11.66
N GLY A 171 -15.60 8.48 -12.98
CA GLY A 171 -14.74 9.23 -13.91
C GLY A 171 -13.47 8.50 -14.35
N VAL A 172 -13.19 7.29 -13.84
CA VAL A 172 -12.03 6.45 -14.23
C VAL A 172 -12.40 4.97 -14.38
N GLU A 173 -13.69 4.67 -14.57
CA GLU A 173 -14.23 3.31 -14.74
C GLU A 173 -13.72 2.64 -16.02
N ASP A 174 -13.45 3.42 -17.07
CA ASP A 174 -12.93 2.93 -18.35
C ASP A 174 -11.39 2.90 -18.40
N GLU A 175 -10.71 3.21 -17.29
CA GLU A 175 -9.25 3.23 -17.19
C GLU A 175 -8.71 2.00 -16.46
N ASN A 176 -7.46 1.62 -16.73
CA ASN A 176 -6.80 0.48 -16.09
C ASN A 176 -5.30 0.74 -15.77
N TYR A 177 -4.93 2.01 -15.64
CA TYR A 177 -3.64 2.41 -15.08
C TYR A 177 -3.48 1.94 -13.63
N LEU A 178 -2.26 2.02 -13.12
CA LEU A 178 -1.83 1.68 -11.76
C LEU A 178 -2.15 0.24 -11.34
N ARG A 179 -2.20 -0.64 -12.34
CA ARG A 179 -2.35 -2.09 -12.23
C ARG A 179 -1.32 -2.78 -13.09
N GLY A 180 -0.66 -3.81 -12.56
CA GLY A 180 0.33 -4.57 -13.33
C GLY A 180 0.87 -5.80 -12.63
N VAL A 181 1.34 -6.74 -13.45
CA VAL A 181 1.99 -7.98 -13.03
C VAL A 181 3.47 -7.94 -13.41
N GLN A 182 4.35 -8.35 -12.51
CA GLN A 182 5.75 -8.58 -12.82
C GLN A 182 6.23 -9.94 -12.29
N PRO A 183 6.97 -10.71 -13.10
CA PRO A 183 7.75 -11.80 -12.58
C PRO A 183 8.88 -11.24 -11.70
N THR A 184 9.17 -11.96 -10.64
CA THR A 184 10.35 -11.77 -9.80
C THR A 184 11.60 -12.24 -10.53
N ASN A 185 12.68 -11.49 -10.39
CA ASN A 185 13.99 -11.83 -10.96
C ASN A 185 14.73 -12.87 -10.09
N ALA A 186 16.00 -13.17 -10.42
CA ALA A 186 16.85 -14.11 -9.67
C ALA A 186 17.09 -13.75 -8.19
N THR A 187 16.87 -12.48 -7.79
CA THR A 187 16.92 -12.06 -6.38
C THR A 187 15.54 -12.09 -5.70
N GLY A 188 14.52 -12.62 -6.37
CA GLY A 188 13.14 -12.65 -5.90
C GLY A 188 12.42 -11.32 -6.02
N THR A 189 12.98 -10.34 -6.74
CA THR A 189 12.44 -8.96 -6.76
C THR A 189 11.60 -8.71 -8.00
N ALA A 190 10.36 -8.25 -7.80
CA ALA A 190 9.51 -7.64 -8.82
C ALA A 190 9.56 -6.11 -8.69
N THR A 191 9.75 -5.40 -9.80
CA THR A 191 9.92 -3.93 -9.81
C THR A 191 8.86 -3.24 -10.65
N PHE A 192 8.21 -2.23 -10.06
CA PHE A 192 7.18 -1.43 -10.70
C PHE A 192 7.55 0.05 -10.73
N ARG A 193 7.27 0.74 -11.82
CA ARG A 193 7.23 2.21 -11.92
C ARG A 193 5.78 2.65 -11.85
N THR A 194 5.47 3.43 -10.82
CA THR A 194 4.13 3.91 -10.47
C THR A 194 4.20 5.38 -10.01
N ILE A 195 3.10 5.87 -9.43
CA ILE A 195 3.05 7.13 -8.70
C ILE A 195 2.79 6.86 -7.21
N PHE A 196 3.10 7.83 -6.35
CA PHE A 196 2.76 7.77 -4.94
C PHE A 196 1.22 7.80 -4.75
N PRO A 197 0.61 6.86 -4.01
CA PRO A 197 -0.83 6.82 -3.83
C PRO A 197 -1.35 7.94 -2.93
N ALA A 198 -2.60 8.33 -3.12
CA ALA A 198 -3.30 9.25 -2.23
C ALA A 198 -3.54 8.66 -0.83
N ALA A 199 -3.84 9.55 0.12
CA ALA A 199 -4.55 9.18 1.35
C ALA A 199 -6.06 9.36 1.13
N TYR A 200 -6.86 8.45 1.66
CA TYR A 200 -8.32 8.54 1.64
C TYR A 200 -8.92 8.08 2.98
N PRO A 201 -10.12 8.57 3.35
CA PRO A 201 -10.60 8.46 4.73
C PRO A 201 -10.62 7.04 5.28
N GLY A 202 -10.15 6.89 6.52
CA GLY A 202 -10.13 5.62 7.25
C GLY A 202 -9.01 4.66 6.84
N ARG A 203 -8.15 5.00 5.88
CA ARG A 203 -7.05 4.16 5.43
C ARG A 203 -5.70 4.88 5.45
N TRP A 204 -4.66 4.20 5.94
CA TRP A 204 -3.27 4.62 5.80
C TRP A 204 -2.81 4.48 4.33
N PRO A 205 -1.92 5.34 3.80
CA PRO A 205 -1.44 5.23 2.42
C PRO A 205 -0.80 3.86 2.11
N HIS A 206 -1.31 3.20 1.07
CA HIS A 206 -0.93 1.82 0.76
C HIS A 206 -0.94 1.49 -0.73
N ILE A 207 -0.27 0.39 -1.05
CA ILE A 207 -0.27 -0.27 -2.35
C ILE A 207 -0.61 -1.73 -2.11
N HIS A 208 -1.64 -2.25 -2.77
CA HIS A 208 -1.99 -3.66 -2.62
C HIS A 208 -1.09 -4.54 -3.48
N PHE A 209 -0.91 -5.78 -3.04
CA PHE A 209 -0.30 -6.81 -3.87
C PHE A 209 -0.88 -8.20 -3.67
N GLN A 210 -0.75 -9.02 -4.71
CA GLN A 210 -0.95 -10.46 -4.68
C GLN A 210 0.28 -11.18 -5.21
N VAL A 211 0.64 -12.30 -4.59
CA VAL A 211 1.72 -13.18 -5.05
C VAL A 211 1.11 -14.45 -5.65
N PHE A 212 1.65 -14.87 -6.78
CA PHE A 212 1.31 -16.11 -7.49
C PHE A 212 2.59 -16.90 -7.75
N ARG A 213 2.49 -18.21 -7.98
CA ARG A 213 3.69 -19.04 -8.26
C ARG A 213 4.33 -18.71 -9.61
N SER A 214 3.57 -18.14 -10.54
CA SER A 214 4.07 -17.75 -11.86
C SER A 214 3.16 -16.71 -12.51
N THR A 215 3.64 -16.08 -13.59
CA THR A 215 2.81 -15.16 -14.37
C THR A 215 1.64 -15.87 -15.05
N SER A 216 1.79 -17.15 -15.41
CA SER A 216 0.69 -17.91 -16.00
C SER A 216 -0.44 -18.11 -15.00
N GLU A 217 -0.13 -18.43 -13.74
CA GLU A 217 -1.15 -18.51 -12.70
C GLU A 217 -1.81 -17.16 -12.45
N ALA A 218 -1.04 -16.07 -12.43
CA ALA A 218 -1.58 -14.73 -12.26
C ALA A 218 -2.59 -14.35 -13.37
N THR A 219 -2.30 -14.70 -14.63
CA THR A 219 -3.13 -14.34 -15.80
C THR A 219 -4.07 -15.48 -16.25
N SER A 220 -4.37 -16.44 -15.38
CA SER A 220 -5.32 -17.52 -15.67
C SER A 220 -6.20 -17.85 -14.47
N SER A 221 -6.42 -16.88 -13.57
CA SER A 221 -7.16 -17.07 -12.32
C SER A 221 -6.61 -18.23 -11.45
N GLY A 222 -5.28 -18.37 -11.41
CA GLY A 222 -4.59 -19.35 -10.58
C GLY A 222 -4.68 -19.05 -9.09
N GLU A 223 -4.11 -19.94 -8.28
CA GLU A 223 -4.11 -19.81 -6.82
C GLU A 223 -3.30 -18.58 -6.39
N ILE A 224 -3.91 -17.74 -5.56
CA ILE A 224 -3.22 -16.64 -4.89
C ILE A 224 -2.45 -17.23 -3.70
N VAL A 225 -1.13 -17.08 -3.71
CA VAL A 225 -0.23 -17.53 -2.63
C VAL A 225 -0.34 -16.59 -1.42
N LYS A 226 -0.40 -15.29 -1.66
CA LYS A 226 -0.48 -14.26 -0.61
C LYS A 226 -1.26 -13.06 -1.12
N THR A 227 -2.17 -12.52 -0.32
CA THR A 227 -2.76 -11.19 -0.54
C THR A 227 -2.35 -10.32 0.63
N SER A 228 -1.73 -9.17 0.37
CA SER A 228 -1.38 -8.22 1.42
C SER A 228 -1.24 -6.80 0.86
N GLN A 229 -0.72 -5.89 1.68
CA GLN A 229 -0.60 -4.48 1.35
C GLN A 229 0.76 -3.95 1.83
N LEU A 230 1.35 -3.05 1.06
CA LEU A 230 2.54 -2.27 1.43
C LEU A 230 2.07 -0.95 2.05
N ALA A 231 2.57 -0.62 3.24
CA ALA A 231 2.37 0.66 3.89
C ALA A 231 3.55 1.62 3.63
N LEU A 232 3.28 2.92 3.60
CA LEU A 232 4.28 3.96 3.36
C LEU A 232 4.64 4.75 4.64
N PRO A 233 5.91 5.12 4.89
CA PRO A 233 6.30 5.85 6.09
C PRO A 233 5.68 7.26 6.18
N ASP A 234 5.24 7.65 7.38
CA ASP A 234 4.58 8.95 7.65
C ASP A 234 5.36 10.14 7.10
N ALA A 235 6.67 10.20 7.37
CA ALA A 235 7.51 11.30 6.94
C ALA A 235 7.53 11.46 5.41
N VAL A 236 7.47 10.35 4.67
CA VAL A 236 7.43 10.36 3.20
C VAL A 236 6.04 10.77 2.71
N CYS A 237 4.98 10.22 3.31
CA CYS A 237 3.60 10.63 3.00
C CYS A 237 3.44 12.15 3.17
N ARG A 238 3.88 12.71 4.30
CA ARG A 238 3.82 14.16 4.56
C ARG A 238 4.62 14.97 3.54
N ALA A 239 5.80 14.50 3.13
CA ALA A 239 6.62 15.18 2.12
C ALA A 239 5.95 15.18 0.74
N VAL A 240 5.33 14.06 0.33
CA VAL A 240 4.59 13.97 -0.93
C VAL A 240 3.31 14.79 -0.90
N TYR A 241 2.55 14.74 0.19
CA TYR A 241 1.27 15.43 0.27
C TYR A 241 1.39 16.95 0.40
N ALA A 242 2.61 17.46 0.64
CA ALA A 242 2.93 18.88 0.50
C ALA A 242 3.14 19.33 -0.97
N THR A 243 3.07 18.42 -1.95
CA THR A 243 3.22 18.74 -3.38
C THR A 243 1.88 19.01 -4.07
N PRO A 244 1.86 19.76 -5.20
CA PRO A 244 0.64 20.04 -5.93
C PRO A 244 -0.11 18.79 -6.40
N GLY A 245 -1.44 18.79 -6.26
CA GLY A 245 -2.31 17.68 -6.67
C GLY A 245 -2.56 16.63 -5.58
N TYR A 246 -2.00 16.81 -4.38
CA TYR A 246 -2.24 15.95 -3.21
C TYR A 246 -2.90 16.70 -2.03
N GLU A 247 -3.50 17.86 -2.26
CA GLU A 247 -4.04 18.74 -1.21
C GLU A 247 -5.11 18.02 -0.35
N GLN A 248 -5.95 17.19 -0.98
CA GLN A 248 -6.91 16.36 -0.26
C GLN A 248 -6.20 15.32 0.63
N SER A 249 -5.15 14.68 0.10
CA SER A 249 -4.36 13.71 0.86
C SER A 249 -3.69 14.34 2.07
N ALA A 250 -3.22 15.59 1.97
CA ALA A 250 -2.61 16.31 3.09
C ALA A 250 -3.57 16.48 4.27
N THR A 251 -4.85 16.72 3.98
CA THR A 251 -5.89 16.86 5.00
C THR A 251 -6.23 15.49 5.60
N VAL A 252 -6.51 14.51 4.75
CA VAL A 252 -6.98 13.18 5.17
C VAL A 252 -5.90 12.40 5.93
N HIS A 253 -4.64 12.48 5.50
CA HIS A 253 -3.53 11.79 6.15
C HIS A 253 -3.34 12.20 7.61
N ALA A 254 -3.68 13.46 7.94
CA ALA A 254 -3.61 13.95 9.32
C ALA A 254 -4.66 13.33 10.25
N GLU A 255 -5.69 12.67 9.71
CA GLU A 255 -6.80 12.07 10.45
C GLU A 255 -6.58 10.58 10.76
N THR A 256 -5.49 9.98 10.28
CA THR A 256 -5.20 8.55 10.45
C THR A 256 -3.77 8.31 10.91
N THR A 257 -3.55 7.14 11.49
CA THR A 257 -2.26 6.60 11.92
C THR A 257 -2.20 5.14 11.52
N LEU A 258 -1.00 4.56 11.40
CA LEU A 258 -0.87 3.11 11.20
C LEU A 258 -1.64 2.30 12.25
N THR A 259 -1.59 2.73 13.51
CA THR A 259 -2.30 2.07 14.62
C THR A 259 -3.82 2.25 14.63
N SER A 260 -4.35 3.24 13.91
CA SER A 260 -5.80 3.47 13.80
C SER A 260 -6.36 2.99 12.46
N ASP A 261 -5.51 2.56 11.53
CA ASP A 261 -5.92 1.94 10.27
C ASP A 261 -6.50 0.55 10.54
N ASN A 262 -7.56 0.20 9.82
CA ASN A 262 -8.30 -1.05 10.04
C ASN A 262 -7.67 -2.28 9.38
N VAL A 263 -6.52 -2.13 8.71
CA VAL A 263 -5.72 -3.18 8.07
C VAL A 263 -4.39 -3.32 8.81
N PHE A 264 -3.64 -2.21 8.96
CA PHE A 264 -2.32 -2.22 9.61
C PHE A 264 -2.36 -2.08 11.13
N GLY A 265 -3.52 -1.78 11.72
CA GLY A 265 -3.63 -1.42 13.14
C GLY A 265 -3.24 -2.54 14.12
N ASP A 266 -3.38 -3.80 13.72
CA ASP A 266 -3.17 -4.96 14.59
C ASP A 266 -1.70 -5.13 15.02
N ASP A 267 -0.75 -4.78 14.16
CA ASP A 267 0.69 -4.83 14.44
C ASP A 267 1.42 -3.50 14.16
N GLY A 268 0.70 -2.46 13.76
CA GLY A 268 1.25 -1.18 13.33
C GLY A 268 1.93 -1.23 11.95
N GLY A 269 1.65 -2.25 11.14
CA GLY A 269 2.20 -2.47 9.81
C GLY A 269 3.68 -2.87 9.82
N ILE A 270 4.21 -3.39 10.93
CA ILE A 270 5.67 -3.63 11.09
C ILE A 270 6.25 -4.55 10.01
N HIS A 271 5.44 -5.46 9.47
CA HIS A 271 5.83 -6.40 8.41
C HIS A 271 5.50 -5.90 6.99
N GLN A 272 4.83 -4.75 6.88
CA GLN A 272 4.30 -4.20 5.63
C GLN A 272 4.83 -2.79 5.34
N LEU A 273 5.47 -2.13 6.31
CA LEU A 273 6.03 -0.79 6.18
C LEU A 273 7.29 -0.81 5.31
N ALA A 274 7.22 -0.18 4.15
CA ALA A 274 8.34 -0.14 3.22
C ALA A 274 9.51 0.72 3.72
N THR A 275 10.73 0.31 3.37
CA THR A 275 11.89 1.21 3.42
C THR A 275 11.87 2.11 2.19
N VAL A 276 11.77 3.42 2.40
CA VAL A 276 11.63 4.40 1.32
C VAL A 276 12.78 5.39 1.31
N THR A 277 13.35 5.60 0.12
CA THR A 277 14.43 6.57 -0.15
C THR A 277 14.07 7.48 -1.31
N GLY A 278 14.75 8.62 -1.44
CA GLY A 278 14.51 9.59 -2.52
C GLY A 278 13.79 10.84 -2.02
N ASP A 279 13.23 11.60 -2.96
CA ASP A 279 12.56 12.86 -2.69
C ASP A 279 11.45 13.14 -3.72
N ALA A 280 10.59 14.12 -3.45
CA ALA A 280 9.43 14.40 -4.30
C ALA A 280 9.77 14.98 -5.68
N THR A 281 11.00 15.48 -5.89
CA THR A 281 11.45 16.02 -7.19
C THR A 281 12.06 14.92 -8.05
N SER A 282 12.94 14.10 -7.47
CA SER A 282 13.66 13.01 -8.15
C SER A 282 12.82 11.73 -8.25
N GLY A 283 11.79 11.61 -7.41
CA GLY A 283 11.00 10.39 -7.20
C GLY A 283 11.51 9.58 -6.01
N TYR A 284 10.65 8.67 -5.54
CA TYR A 284 10.95 7.77 -4.43
C TYR A 284 11.19 6.35 -4.91
N ILE A 285 11.90 5.56 -4.09
CA ILE A 285 12.03 4.12 -4.22
C ILE A 285 11.57 3.49 -2.91
N ALA A 286 10.52 2.67 -2.97
CA ALA A 286 10.01 1.87 -1.87
C ALA A 286 10.45 0.42 -2.03
N ASN A 287 11.00 -0.16 -0.96
CA ASN A 287 11.43 -1.56 -0.93
C ASN A 287 10.71 -2.28 0.21
N LEU A 288 10.14 -3.45 -0.09
CA LEU A 288 9.52 -4.34 0.89
C LEU A 288 9.94 -5.79 0.60
N THR A 289 10.37 -6.51 1.63
CA THR A 289 10.57 -7.97 1.57
C THR A 289 9.29 -8.65 2.03
N ILE A 290 8.79 -9.58 1.22
CA ILE A 290 7.55 -10.32 1.41
C ILE A 290 7.92 -11.77 1.71
N GLY A 291 7.80 -12.17 2.98
CA GLY A 291 7.80 -13.58 3.35
C GLY A 291 6.44 -14.19 3.04
N VAL A 292 6.40 -15.25 2.22
CA VAL A 292 5.20 -16.03 1.90
C VAL A 292 5.29 -17.47 2.36
#